data_AF-A0A439UCB8-F1
#
_entry.id   AF-A0A439UCB8-F1
#
_cell.length_a   1.000
_cell.length_b   1.000
_cell.length_c   1.000
_cell.angle_alpha   90.00
_cell.angle_beta   90.00
_cell.angle_gamma   90.00
#
_symmetry.space_group_name_H-M   'P 1'
#
loop_
_entity.id
_entity.type
_entity.pdbx_description
1 polymer ?
#
loop_
_entity_poly.entity_id
_entity_poly.type
_entity_poly.pdbx_seq_one_letter_code
_entity_poly.pdbx_strand_id
1 'polypeptide(L)'
;MPAGDDKKDGTNDDEELTAEQKEEKQHAEFVRMADQSLDRFRDTHTDEQQQFILDAYVETGEIPTGEAFGIEEVEADVVVAAFSQHLDRNILRQHGLTIQAYLEHVDAADYPALRKAAAKGEWHVFHGHAQAIAAARKDGTAYSDD
;
A
#
# COMPACT_ATOMS: atom_id res chain seq x y z
N MET A 1 57.24 -32.69 2.40
CA MET A 1 56.94 -31.32 2.85
C MET A 1 57.29 -30.36 1.71
N PRO A 2 56.50 -29.33 1.38
CA PRO A 2 55.09 -29.07 1.70
C PRO A 2 54.20 -29.03 0.42
N ALA A 3 53.01 -29.58 0.54
CA ALA A 3 51.85 -29.19 -0.26
C ALA A 3 51.16 -28.06 0.51
N GLY A 4 50.90 -26.94 -0.16
CA GLY A 4 50.09 -25.81 0.29
C GLY A 4 49.55 -25.14 -0.98
N ASP A 5 48.32 -24.66 -1.08
CA ASP A 5 47.34 -24.30 -0.05
C ASP A 5 45.95 -24.40 -0.67
N ASP A 6 44.99 -24.76 0.17
CA ASP A 6 43.56 -24.48 0.08
C ASP A 6 43.27 -23.08 -0.50
N LYS A 7 42.31 -23.02 -1.43
CA LYS A 7 41.31 -21.95 -1.44
C LYS A 7 40.03 -22.44 -2.11
N LYS A 8 39.18 -23.04 -1.28
CA LYS A 8 37.73 -22.81 -1.37
C LYS A 8 37.47 -21.31 -1.34
N ASP A 9 36.70 -20.82 -2.30
CA ASP A 9 35.57 -19.89 -2.14
C ASP A 9 35.08 -19.63 -3.58
N GLY A 10 33.97 -20.19 -4.06
CA GLY A 10 32.71 -20.25 -3.35
C GLY A 10 32.07 -18.87 -3.25
N THR A 11 32.32 -17.95 -4.21
CA THR A 11 31.51 -16.73 -4.36
C THR A 11 30.11 -17.11 -4.85
N ASN A 12 29.34 -17.75 -3.96
CA ASN A 12 27.91 -17.58 -3.94
C ASN A 12 27.70 -16.13 -3.51
N ASP A 13 27.41 -15.28 -4.47
CA ASP A 13 26.81 -13.95 -4.31
C ASP A 13 25.36 -14.09 -3.79
N ASP A 14 25.16 -14.98 -2.80
CA ASP A 14 23.94 -15.15 -2.02
C ASP A 14 24.22 -14.39 -0.73
N GLU A 15 24.31 -13.06 -0.82
CA GLU A 15 24.00 -12.24 0.34
C GLU A 15 22.56 -12.59 0.70
N GLU A 16 22.39 -13.55 1.62
CA GLU A 16 21.09 -13.93 2.18
C GLU A 16 20.46 -12.66 2.74
N LEU A 17 19.65 -12.01 1.91
CA LEU A 17 18.90 -10.82 2.30
C LEU A 17 18.19 -11.16 3.61
N THR A 18 18.40 -10.33 4.62
CA THR A 18 17.69 -10.43 5.89
C THR A 18 16.17 -10.44 5.64
N ALA A 19 15.38 -11.01 6.54
CA ALA A 19 13.92 -11.08 6.38
C ALA A 19 13.32 -9.69 6.08
N GLU A 20 13.81 -8.64 6.74
CA GLU A 20 13.42 -7.24 6.50
C GLU A 20 13.79 -6.74 5.10
N GLN A 21 14.97 -7.10 4.58
CA GLN A 21 15.38 -6.73 3.22
C GLN A 21 14.61 -7.50 2.14
N LYS A 22 14.25 -8.77 2.39
CA LYS A 22 13.38 -9.54 1.50
C LYS A 22 11.98 -8.95 1.47
N GLU A 23 11.43 -8.58 2.61
CA GLU A 23 10.13 -7.89 2.70
C GLU A 23 10.18 -6.52 2.01
N GLU A 24 11.27 -5.76 2.13
CA GLU A 24 11.42 -4.48 1.44
C GLU A 24 11.51 -4.63 -0.09
N LYS A 25 12.25 -5.63 -0.57
CA LYS A 25 12.39 -5.90 -1.99
C LYS A 25 11.09 -6.41 -2.62
N GLN A 26 10.43 -7.35 -1.97
CA GLN A 26 9.10 -7.83 -2.37
C GLN A 26 8.10 -6.68 -2.40
N HIS A 27 8.12 -5.80 -1.40
CA HIS A 27 7.28 -4.61 -1.37
C HIS A 27 7.57 -3.67 -2.54
N ALA A 28 8.85 -3.40 -2.84
CA ALA A 28 9.22 -2.57 -3.99
C ALA A 28 8.73 -3.18 -5.32
N GLU A 29 8.80 -4.51 -5.47
CA GLU A 29 8.25 -5.21 -6.64
C GLU A 29 6.72 -5.16 -6.69
N PHE A 30 6.03 -5.32 -5.55
CA PHE A 30 4.58 -5.19 -5.46
C PHE A 30 4.08 -3.79 -5.80
N VAL A 31 4.71 -2.74 -5.26
CA VAL A 31 4.40 -1.35 -5.59
C VAL A 31 4.62 -1.10 -7.08
N ARG A 32 5.74 -1.59 -7.62
CA ARG A 32 6.03 -1.45 -9.05
C ARG A 32 5.01 -2.16 -9.94
N MET A 33 4.55 -3.34 -9.54
CA MET A 33 3.49 -4.07 -10.24
C MET A 33 2.16 -3.30 -10.16
N ALA A 34 1.80 -2.76 -8.99
CA ALA A 34 0.59 -1.96 -8.83
C ALA A 34 0.64 -0.67 -9.66
N ASP A 35 1.76 0.06 -9.67
CA ASP A 35 1.96 1.22 -10.53
C ASP A 35 1.87 0.85 -12.01
N GLN A 36 2.45 -0.28 -12.41
CA GLN A 36 2.37 -0.76 -13.79
C GLN A 36 0.94 -1.16 -14.19
N SER A 37 0.20 -1.83 -13.31
CA SER A 37 -1.22 -2.15 -13.53
C SER A 37 -2.07 -0.88 -13.56
N LEU A 38 -1.77 0.12 -12.73
CA LEU A 38 -2.48 1.40 -12.73
C LEU A 38 -2.19 2.22 -13.99
N ASP A 39 -0.95 2.22 -14.47
CA ASP A 39 -0.54 2.89 -15.70
C ASP A 39 -1.17 2.22 -16.92
N ARG A 40 -1.11 0.88 -16.98
CA ARG A 40 -1.83 0.09 -17.99
C ARG A 40 -3.33 0.34 -17.94
N PHE A 41 -3.92 0.39 -16.75
CA PHE A 41 -5.34 0.68 -16.56
C PHE A 41 -5.70 2.04 -17.16
N ARG A 42 -4.90 3.08 -16.87
CA ARG A 42 -5.08 4.43 -17.43
C ARG A 42 -4.90 4.50 -18.95
N ASP A 43 -3.98 3.70 -19.50
CA ASP A 43 -3.72 3.66 -20.94
C ASP A 43 -4.81 2.89 -21.71
N THR A 44 -5.41 1.88 -21.08
CA THR A 44 -6.38 0.96 -21.72
C THR A 44 -7.85 1.38 -21.53
N HIS A 45 -8.14 2.21 -20.53
CA HIS A 45 -9.51 2.63 -20.19
C HIS A 45 -9.74 4.11 -20.50
N THR A 46 -10.91 4.44 -21.02
CA THR A 46 -11.32 5.85 -21.20
C THR A 46 -11.51 6.53 -19.85
N ASP A 47 -11.41 7.86 -19.81
CA ASP A 47 -11.67 8.64 -18.58
C ASP A 47 -13.04 8.30 -17.95
N GLU A 48 -14.06 8.02 -18.77
CA GLU A 48 -15.39 7.62 -18.30
C GLU A 48 -15.39 6.24 -17.64
N GLN A 49 -14.65 5.27 -18.18
CA GLN A 49 -14.49 3.94 -17.58
C GLN A 49 -13.65 4.02 -16.30
N GLN A 50 -12.57 4.79 -16.31
CA GLN A 50 -11.76 5.05 -15.12
C GLN A 50 -12.61 5.68 -14.01
N GLN A 51 -13.43 6.67 -14.35
CA GLN A 51 -14.31 7.34 -13.40
C GLN A 51 -15.41 6.41 -12.88
N PHE A 52 -15.99 5.54 -13.72
CA PHE A 52 -16.96 4.54 -13.30
C PHE A 52 -16.36 3.52 -12.32
N ILE A 53 -15.17 3.01 -12.62
CA ILE A 53 -14.45 2.02 -11.80
C ILE A 53 -14.01 2.67 -10.48
N LEU A 54 -13.58 3.93 -10.53
CA LEU A 54 -13.29 4.74 -9.35
C LEU A 54 -14.53 4.92 -8.48
N ASP A 55 -15.69 5.25 -9.08
CA ASP A 55 -16.94 5.46 -8.35
C ASP A 55 -17.43 4.17 -7.68
N ALA A 56 -17.33 3.04 -8.41
CA ALA A 56 -17.60 1.71 -7.88
C ALA A 56 -16.68 1.39 -6.69
N TYR A 57 -15.36 1.57 -6.83
CA TYR A 57 -14.41 1.35 -5.73
C TYR A 57 -14.67 2.27 -4.53
N VAL A 58 -15.06 3.51 -4.76
CA VAL A 58 -15.43 4.46 -3.69
C VAL A 58 -16.66 3.97 -2.94
N GLU A 59 -17.69 3.54 -3.66
CA GLU A 59 -18.98 3.10 -3.11
C GLU A 59 -18.87 1.75 -2.40
N THR A 60 -18.29 0.74 -3.03
CA THR A 60 -18.27 -0.64 -2.53
C THR A 60 -17.00 -0.99 -1.77
N GLY A 61 -15.88 -0.34 -2.08
CA GLY A 61 -14.55 -0.74 -1.61
C GLY A 61 -13.90 -1.84 -2.45
N GLU A 62 -14.56 -2.26 -3.53
CA GLU A 62 -14.10 -3.32 -4.42
C GLU A 62 -13.92 -2.74 -5.82
N ILE A 63 -12.78 -3.05 -6.44
CA ILE A 63 -12.54 -2.69 -7.84
C ILE A 63 -13.35 -3.66 -8.69
N PRO A 64 -14.28 -3.20 -9.56
CA PRO A 64 -15.03 -4.09 -10.44
C PRO A 64 -14.09 -4.81 -11.41
N THR A 65 -14.13 -6.14 -11.39
CA THR A 65 -13.27 -7.05 -12.17
C THR A 65 -14.05 -7.74 -13.28
N GLY A 66 -13.32 -8.33 -14.24
CA GLY A 66 -13.86 -9.14 -15.33
C GLY A 66 -13.67 -8.51 -16.72
N GLU A 67 -13.93 -9.29 -17.77
CA GLU A 67 -13.70 -8.89 -19.17
C GLU A 67 -14.44 -7.60 -19.58
N ALA A 68 -15.59 -7.31 -18.96
CA ALA A 68 -16.34 -6.08 -19.20
C ALA A 68 -15.58 -4.81 -18.78
N PHE A 69 -14.67 -4.95 -17.81
CA PHE A 69 -13.86 -3.87 -17.24
C PHE A 69 -12.38 -4.04 -17.52
N GLY A 70 -11.96 -5.06 -18.28
CA GLY A 70 -10.55 -5.28 -18.62
C GLY A 70 -9.60 -5.40 -17.42
N ILE A 71 -10.11 -5.70 -16.22
CA ILE A 71 -9.35 -5.82 -14.97
C ILE A 71 -9.44 -7.26 -14.46
N GLU A 72 -8.29 -7.89 -14.24
CA GLU A 72 -8.24 -9.19 -13.60
C GLU A 72 -8.43 -9.07 -12.08
N GLU A 73 -9.06 -10.06 -11.44
CA GLU A 73 -9.23 -10.09 -9.98
C GLU A 73 -7.90 -9.95 -9.24
N VAL A 74 -6.85 -10.58 -9.77
CA VAL A 74 -5.49 -10.47 -9.21
C VAL A 74 -4.94 -9.05 -9.29
N GLU A 75 -5.26 -8.29 -10.35
CA GLU A 75 -4.80 -6.90 -10.48
C GLU A 75 -5.53 -5.99 -9.49
N ALA A 76 -6.84 -6.20 -9.30
CA ALA A 76 -7.62 -5.51 -8.29
C ALA A 76 -7.06 -5.76 -6.88
N ASP A 77 -6.82 -7.02 -6.52
CA ASP A 77 -6.25 -7.41 -5.23
C ASP A 77 -4.85 -6.81 -5.02
N VAL A 78 -3.99 -6.86 -6.04
CA VAL A 78 -2.64 -6.28 -5.99
C VAL A 78 -2.69 -4.76 -5.78
N VAL A 79 -3.59 -4.05 -6.45
CA VAL A 79 -3.75 -2.59 -6.28
C VAL A 79 -4.24 -2.24 -4.88
N VAL A 80 -5.24 -2.96 -4.35
CA VAL A 80 -5.76 -2.74 -2.99
C VAL A 80 -4.72 -3.09 -1.92
N ALA A 81 -3.98 -4.19 -2.10
CA ALA A 81 -2.90 -4.60 -1.22
C ALA A 81 -1.74 -3.58 -1.23
N ALA A 82 -1.33 -3.13 -2.42
CA ALA A 82 -0.29 -2.11 -2.55
C ALA A 82 -0.71 -0.77 -1.94
N PHE A 83 -1.99 -0.38 -2.09
CA PHE A 83 -2.54 0.81 -1.42
C PHE A 83 -2.41 0.68 0.10
N SER A 84 -2.91 -0.42 0.67
CA SER A 84 -2.85 -0.70 2.10
C SER A 84 -1.40 -0.68 2.60
N GLN A 85 -0.48 -1.33 1.88
CA GLN A 85 0.93 -1.34 2.25
C GLN A 85 1.59 0.04 2.14
N HIS A 86 1.27 0.82 1.10
CA HIS A 86 1.77 2.18 0.93
C HIS A 86 1.29 3.08 2.08
N LEU A 87 0.01 3.01 2.42
CA LEU A 87 -0.58 3.74 3.53
C LEU A 87 0.11 3.37 4.86
N ASP A 88 0.25 2.08 5.17
CA ASP A 88 0.93 1.64 6.40
C ASP A 88 2.38 2.12 6.46
N ARG A 89 3.16 1.78 5.42
CA ARG A 89 4.63 1.90 5.47
C ARG A 89 5.12 3.32 5.21
N ASN A 90 4.51 4.05 4.27
CA ASN A 90 4.94 5.40 3.90
C ASN A 90 4.25 6.50 4.70
N ILE A 91 3.02 6.27 5.19
CA ILE A 91 2.25 7.32 5.87
C ILE A 91 2.13 7.01 7.36
N LEU A 92 1.51 5.91 7.74
CA LEU A 92 1.15 5.64 9.14
C LEU A 92 2.36 5.36 10.04
N ARG A 93 3.32 4.54 9.58
CA ARG A 93 4.54 4.23 10.35
C ARG A 93 5.37 5.47 10.66
N GLN A 94 5.39 6.48 9.79
CA GLN A 94 6.08 7.75 10.06
C GLN A 94 5.49 8.50 11.26
N HIS A 95 4.22 8.25 11.55
CA HIS A 95 3.48 8.83 12.68
C HIS A 95 3.33 7.86 13.86
N GLY A 96 3.97 6.68 13.81
CA GLY A 96 3.85 5.65 14.85
C GLY A 96 2.46 5.00 14.92
N LEU A 97 1.74 5.00 13.79
CA LEU A 97 0.41 4.41 13.65
C LEU A 97 0.48 3.13 12.83
N THR A 98 -0.47 2.22 13.08
CA THR A 98 -0.76 1.05 12.24
C THR A 98 -2.07 1.30 11.49
N ILE A 99 -2.31 0.57 10.39
CA ILE A 99 -3.61 0.61 9.70
C ILE A 99 -4.80 0.43 10.64
N GLN A 100 -4.72 -0.52 11.59
CA GLN A 100 -5.80 -0.72 12.55
C GLN A 100 -6.03 0.53 13.40
N ALA A 101 -4.98 1.09 14.00
CA ALA A 101 -5.10 2.29 14.83
C ALA A 101 -5.63 3.50 14.04
N TYR A 102 -5.29 3.58 12.75
CA TYR A 102 -5.81 4.60 11.85
C TYR A 102 -7.30 4.41 11.60
N LEU A 103 -7.72 3.20 11.22
CA LEU A 103 -9.12 2.88 10.92
C LEU A 103 -10.02 2.99 12.17
N GLU A 104 -9.49 2.75 13.38
CA GLU A 104 -10.23 3.01 14.63
C GLU A 104 -10.61 4.48 14.84
N HIS A 105 -9.86 5.41 14.25
CA HIS A 105 -10.13 6.85 14.34
C HIS A 105 -10.84 7.42 13.10
N VAL A 106 -11.06 6.59 12.08
CA VAL A 106 -11.76 6.97 10.87
C VAL A 106 -13.18 6.45 10.94
N ASP A 107 -14.16 7.34 10.74
CA ASP A 107 -15.56 6.91 10.66
C ASP A 107 -15.78 6.09 9.38
N ALA A 108 -16.58 5.04 9.46
CA ALA A 108 -16.92 4.23 8.29
C ALA A 108 -17.63 5.05 7.20
N ALA A 109 -18.31 6.15 7.56
CA ALA A 109 -18.88 7.11 6.61
C ALA A 109 -17.82 7.87 5.79
N ASP A 110 -16.59 7.97 6.29
CA ASP A 110 -15.47 8.62 5.59
C ASP A 110 -14.69 7.64 4.69
N TYR A 111 -14.93 6.33 4.78
CA TYR A 111 -14.27 5.33 3.93
C TYR A 111 -14.40 5.62 2.43
N PRO A 112 -15.57 6.02 1.89
CA PRO A 112 -15.69 6.41 0.48
C PRO A 112 -14.79 7.59 0.12
N ALA A 113 -14.73 8.62 0.98
CA ALA A 113 -13.91 9.80 0.74
C ALA A 113 -12.41 9.45 0.77
N LEU A 114 -11.99 8.57 1.68
CA LEU A 114 -10.61 8.07 1.74
C LEU A 114 -10.26 7.22 0.52
N ARG A 115 -11.13 6.28 0.11
CA ARG A 115 -10.91 5.49 -1.11
C ARG A 115 -10.81 6.36 -2.35
N LYS A 116 -11.58 7.46 -2.40
CA LYS A 116 -11.50 8.44 -3.49
C LYS A 116 -10.18 9.19 -3.48
N ALA A 117 -9.71 9.62 -2.30
CA ALA A 117 -8.42 10.28 -2.14
C ALA A 117 -7.27 9.34 -2.52
N ALA A 118 -7.34 8.08 -2.08
CA ALA A 118 -6.41 7.00 -2.42
C ALA A 118 -6.29 6.81 -3.94
N ALA A 119 -7.42 6.63 -4.61
CA ALA A 119 -7.45 6.33 -6.03
C ALA A 119 -7.06 7.55 -6.89
N LYS A 120 -7.19 8.76 -6.36
CA LYS A 120 -6.65 10.00 -6.96
C LYS A 120 -5.17 10.26 -6.63
N GLY A 121 -4.55 9.46 -5.76
CA GLY A 121 -3.18 9.69 -5.29
C GLY A 121 -3.03 10.91 -4.37
N GLU A 122 -4.11 11.34 -3.72
CA GLU A 122 -4.11 12.44 -2.75
C GLU A 122 -3.59 11.97 -1.38
N TRP A 123 -2.36 11.45 -1.37
CA TRP A 123 -1.68 10.92 -0.17
C TRP A 123 -1.50 11.96 0.94
N HIS A 124 -1.51 13.24 0.58
CA HIS A 124 -1.45 14.36 1.54
C HIS A 124 -2.63 14.35 2.53
N VAL A 125 -3.80 13.86 2.12
CA VAL A 125 -4.99 13.74 2.99
C VAL A 125 -4.73 12.73 4.11
N PHE A 126 -4.13 11.59 3.77
CA PHE A 126 -3.78 10.55 4.72
C PHE A 126 -2.69 11.00 5.69
N HIS A 127 -1.70 11.76 5.22
CA HIS A 127 -0.72 12.39 6.10
C HIS A 127 -1.37 13.35 7.10
N GLY A 128 -2.30 14.19 6.65
CA GLY A 128 -3.05 15.10 7.52
C GLY A 128 -3.83 14.36 8.60
N HIS A 129 -4.57 13.31 8.22
CA HIS A 129 -5.30 12.47 9.18
C HIS A 129 -4.36 11.75 10.16
N ALA A 130 -3.30 11.11 9.64
CA ALA A 130 -2.34 10.38 10.47
C ALA A 130 -1.64 11.32 11.48
N GLN A 131 -1.29 12.54 11.04
CA GLN A 131 -0.74 13.56 11.93
C GLN A 131 -1.74 14.01 12.99
N ALA A 132 -3.02 14.22 12.64
CA ALA A 132 -4.05 14.60 13.58
C ALA A 132 -4.31 13.52 14.63
N ILE A 133 -4.37 12.24 14.22
CA ILE A 133 -4.52 11.08 15.11
C ILE A 133 -3.30 10.95 16.03
N ALA A 134 -2.09 11.08 15.48
CA ALA A 134 -0.86 11.02 16.28
C ALA A 134 -0.75 12.19 17.27
N ALA A 135 -1.24 13.38 16.90
CA ALA A 135 -1.31 14.54 17.78
C ALA A 135 -2.31 14.33 18.92
N ALA A 136 -3.53 13.84 18.61
CA ALA A 136 -4.54 13.50 19.61
C ALA A 136 -4.04 12.44 20.61
N ARG A 137 -3.31 11.42 20.12
CA ARG A 137 -2.65 10.43 20.97
C ARG A 137 -1.56 11.02 21.88
N LYS A 138 -0.78 11.98 21.40
CA LYS A 138 0.29 12.64 22.18
C LYS A 138 -0.25 13.61 23.23
N ASP A 139 -1.36 14.26 22.96
CA ASP A 139 -1.98 15.25 23.85
C ASP A 139 -2.72 14.57 25.04
N GLY A 140 -2.84 13.24 25.03
CA GLY A 140 -3.58 12.51 26.07
C GLY A 140 -5.10 12.67 25.96
N THR A 141 -5.59 13.33 24.92
CA THR A 141 -7.01 13.40 24.53
C THR A 141 -7.44 12.15 23.78
N ALA A 142 -6.92 10.99 24.18
CA ALA A 142 -7.73 9.79 24.10
C ALA A 142 -8.99 10.12 24.90
N TYR A 143 -10.10 10.33 24.19
CA TYR A 143 -11.43 10.23 24.78
C TYR A 143 -11.42 8.92 25.55
N SER A 144 -11.21 9.04 26.86
CA SER A 144 -11.26 7.92 27.78
C SER A 144 -12.73 7.60 27.89
N ASP A 145 -13.15 6.58 27.14
CA ASP A 145 -14.23 5.75 27.64
C ASP A 145 -13.58 4.82 28.68
N ASP A 146 -14.08 4.97 29.91
CA ASP A 146 -13.72 4.36 31.21
C ASP A 146 -12.58 4.99 32.04
#